data_AF-A0A7X1Y2Y3-F1
#
_entry.id   AF-A0A7X1Y2Y3-F1
#
_cell.length_a   1.000
_cell.length_b   1.000
_cell.length_c   1.000
_cell.angle_alpha   90.00
_cell.angle_beta   90.00
_cell.angle_gamma   90.00
#
_symmetry.space_group_name_H-M   'P 1'
#
loop_
_entity.id
_entity.type
_entity.pdbx_description
1 polymer ?
#
loop_
_entity_poly.entity_id
_entity_poly.type
_entity_poly.pdbx_seq_one_letter_code
_entity_poly.pdbx_strand_id
1 'polypeptide(L)'
;DAIAPGLRDQLWLEGQDTVLLWGGSVRGDGALLTQWKGLSHWRGLDGVVWALSKPQSVDATLMSAGVRCLQDLARGLHWQLPLHLWQVCDSEWPQPKRAAQPVGCLLPAHFTLEQLGTSLAALQQPLRQQGLAQMQDEMRHDFLLRLSRDLQSEGIARWRQVLAPLLGAFARGVPLRGVWFSLPQLRTLSERKHHWPLDAAWQGVLDDAPAHRRLGWSAPRIGYALAVGLVALWGAGLLLSFVTNRVQIAQVQTSLAALQQPEQGDPQLMALNELMRELARLDYRAVNGVPWYQRFGLNQNPELLKTLWPRYVEANNRLIRDPAAANLHQQLSALLALPPGSAERANRARGAYDLLKAYLMMARPEKADAA
;
A
#
# COMPACT_ATOMS: atom_id res chain seq x y z
N ASP A 1 -25.50 -33.43 5.90
CA ASP A 1 -26.04 -34.78 6.12
C ASP A 1 -25.52 -35.79 5.12
N ALA A 2 -25.69 -35.61 3.81
CA ALA A 2 -25.27 -36.63 2.82
C ALA A 2 -23.75 -36.89 2.71
N ILE A 3 -22.89 -35.89 2.97
CA ILE A 3 -21.42 -36.02 2.85
C ILE A 3 -20.73 -36.01 4.22
N ALA A 4 -21.41 -35.43 5.22
CA ALA A 4 -20.96 -35.37 6.61
C ALA A 4 -22.21 -35.52 7.47
N PRO A 5 -22.55 -36.76 7.89
CA PRO A 5 -23.74 -37.01 8.68
C PRO A 5 -23.58 -36.44 10.09
N GLY A 6 -24.60 -35.73 10.60
CA GLY A 6 -24.57 -35.09 11.92
C GLY A 6 -23.98 -33.67 11.94
N LEU A 7 -23.35 -33.20 10.85
CA LEU A 7 -22.79 -31.84 10.76
C LEU A 7 -23.87 -30.76 10.87
N ARG A 8 -25.05 -30.98 10.30
CA ARG A 8 -26.17 -30.03 10.37
C ARG A 8 -26.72 -29.91 11.80
N ASP A 9 -26.78 -31.01 12.53
CA ASP A 9 -27.33 -31.07 13.89
C ASP A 9 -26.36 -30.44 14.90
N GLN A 10 -25.06 -30.68 14.73
CA GLN A 10 -24.03 -30.33 15.70
C GLN A 10 -23.26 -29.04 15.35
N LEU A 11 -23.49 -28.47 14.17
CA LEU A 11 -22.88 -27.25 13.60
C LEU A 11 -21.37 -27.33 13.33
N TRP A 12 -20.65 -28.21 14.00
CA TRP A 12 -19.24 -28.50 13.75
C TRP A 12 -18.92 -29.97 14.06
N LEU A 13 -17.90 -30.51 13.41
CA LEU A 13 -17.36 -31.84 13.70
C LEU A 13 -15.83 -31.78 13.63
N GLU A 14 -15.15 -32.62 14.40
CA GLU A 14 -13.69 -32.68 14.51
C GLU A 14 -13.17 -34.09 14.24
N GLY A 15 -12.11 -34.19 13.43
CA GLY A 15 -11.40 -35.44 13.17
C GLY A 15 -10.05 -35.18 12.50
N GLN A 16 -9.02 -35.92 12.92
CA GLN A 16 -7.65 -35.87 12.37
C GLN A 16 -7.14 -34.43 12.17
N ASP A 17 -7.09 -33.65 13.25
CA ASP A 17 -6.63 -32.24 13.29
C ASP A 17 -7.41 -31.28 12.38
N THR A 18 -8.57 -31.71 11.87
CA THR A 18 -9.43 -30.92 10.99
C THR A 18 -10.78 -30.68 11.65
N VAL A 19 -11.25 -29.44 11.56
CA VAL A 19 -12.59 -29.04 12.01
C VAL A 19 -13.46 -28.73 10.80
N LEU A 20 -14.53 -29.49 10.64
CA LEU A 20 -15.60 -29.18 9.70
C LEU A 20 -16.59 -28.23 10.35
N LEU A 21 -16.83 -27.09 9.71
CA LEU A 21 -17.84 -26.12 10.14
C LEU A 21 -19.04 -26.17 9.20
N TRP A 22 -20.24 -26.20 9.77
CA TRP A 22 -21.45 -26.08 8.98
C TRP A 22 -21.63 -24.62 8.53
N GLY A 23 -21.49 -24.41 7.23
CA GLY A 23 -21.65 -23.10 6.58
C GLY A 23 -23.09 -22.70 6.25
N GLY A 24 -24.10 -23.48 6.63
CA GLY A 24 -25.48 -23.17 6.26
C GLY A 24 -25.84 -23.59 4.83
N SER A 25 -27.02 -23.16 4.38
CA SER A 25 -27.42 -23.30 2.97
C SER A 25 -26.93 -22.10 2.18
N VAL A 26 -26.48 -22.34 0.95
CA VAL A 26 -25.96 -21.29 0.05
C VAL A 26 -27.04 -20.29 -0.40
N ARG A 27 -28.32 -20.55 -0.07
CA ARG A 27 -29.47 -19.66 -0.27
C ARG A 27 -29.97 -18.98 1.01
N GLY A 28 -29.53 -19.43 2.19
CA GLY A 28 -30.07 -19.01 3.48
C GLY A 28 -29.14 -18.07 4.25
N ASP A 29 -29.64 -17.56 5.37
CA ASP A 29 -29.00 -16.56 6.21
C ASP A 29 -27.54 -16.94 6.50
N GLY A 30 -26.61 -16.15 5.96
CA GLY A 30 -25.18 -16.21 6.28
C GLY A 30 -24.84 -15.88 7.75
N ALA A 31 -25.84 -15.88 8.63
CA ALA A 31 -25.76 -15.61 10.06
C ALA A 31 -24.72 -16.50 10.75
N LEU A 32 -24.63 -17.78 10.37
CA LEU A 32 -23.66 -18.71 10.94
C LEU A 32 -22.24 -18.45 10.44
N LEU A 33 -22.06 -18.13 9.16
CA LEU A 33 -20.77 -17.70 8.64
C LEU A 33 -20.30 -16.38 9.26
N THR A 34 -21.20 -15.47 9.61
CA THR A 34 -20.85 -14.29 10.42
C THR A 34 -20.40 -14.66 11.83
N GLN A 35 -20.93 -15.72 12.45
CA GLN A 35 -20.41 -16.20 13.74
C GLN A 35 -18.98 -16.73 13.59
N TRP A 36 -18.68 -17.41 12.48
CA TRP A 36 -17.34 -17.94 12.20
C TRP A 36 -16.31 -16.86 11.78
N LYS A 37 -16.71 -15.60 11.60
CA LYS A 37 -15.79 -14.48 11.33
C LYS A 37 -14.67 -14.36 12.35
N GLY A 38 -14.99 -14.60 13.64
CA GLY A 38 -14.03 -14.54 14.74
C GLY A 38 -12.84 -15.49 14.57
N LEU A 39 -13.02 -16.61 13.86
CA LEU A 39 -11.95 -17.58 13.61
C LEU A 39 -11.03 -17.15 12.45
N SER A 40 -11.52 -16.27 11.57
CA SER A 40 -10.84 -15.88 10.33
C SER A 40 -10.05 -14.57 10.40
N HIS A 41 -9.87 -13.99 11.60
CA HIS A 41 -9.17 -12.70 11.73
C HIS A 41 -7.72 -12.75 11.23
N TRP A 42 -7.02 -13.85 11.54
CA TRP A 42 -5.58 -14.00 11.27
C TRP A 42 -5.25 -14.97 10.15
N ARG A 43 -6.14 -15.93 9.86
CA ARG A 43 -5.96 -16.95 8.84
C ARG A 43 -7.26 -17.13 8.05
N GLY A 44 -7.16 -17.32 6.74
CA GLY A 44 -8.30 -17.69 5.92
C GLY A 44 -8.77 -19.12 6.21
N LEU A 45 -10.02 -19.44 5.87
CA LEU A 45 -10.49 -20.84 5.91
C LEU A 45 -9.68 -21.69 4.91
N ASP A 46 -9.39 -22.93 5.27
CA ASP A 46 -8.59 -23.83 4.43
C ASP A 46 -9.35 -24.26 3.16
N GLY A 47 -10.67 -24.37 3.24
CA GLY A 47 -11.51 -24.61 2.07
C GLY A 47 -13.00 -24.54 2.39
N VAL A 48 -13.80 -24.42 1.34
CA VAL A 48 -15.27 -24.49 1.39
C VAL A 48 -15.72 -25.64 0.51
N VAL A 49 -16.38 -26.62 1.08
CA VAL A 49 -16.99 -27.72 0.33
C VAL A 49 -18.47 -27.40 0.10
N TRP A 50 -18.86 -27.31 -1.17
CA TRP A 50 -20.25 -27.11 -1.54
C TRP A 50 -20.86 -28.41 -2.03
N ALA A 51 -21.67 -29.01 -1.15
CA ALA A 51 -22.48 -30.19 -1.41
C ALA A 51 -23.64 -29.89 -2.37
N LEU A 52 -23.75 -30.64 -3.46
CA LEU A 52 -24.77 -30.49 -4.50
C LEU A 52 -25.39 -31.86 -4.82
N SER A 53 -26.70 -31.91 -5.06
CA SER A 53 -27.32 -33.08 -5.69
C SER A 53 -27.20 -33.02 -7.22
N LYS A 54 -27.38 -34.15 -7.91
CA LYS A 54 -27.38 -34.19 -9.39
C LYS A 54 -28.30 -33.13 -10.03
N PRO A 55 -29.56 -32.91 -9.62
CA PRO A 55 -30.39 -31.86 -10.22
C PRO A 55 -29.88 -30.45 -9.90
N GLN A 56 -29.33 -30.20 -8.72
CA GLN A 56 -28.77 -28.89 -8.35
C GLN A 56 -27.50 -28.57 -9.15
N SER A 57 -26.69 -29.58 -9.48
CA SER A 57 -25.47 -29.41 -10.30
C SER A 57 -25.78 -29.01 -11.75
N VAL A 58 -27.00 -29.24 -12.23
CA VAL A 58 -27.44 -28.91 -13.61
C VAL A 58 -27.99 -27.48 -13.68
N ASP A 59 -28.57 -26.97 -12.59
CA ASP A 59 -29.20 -25.66 -12.57
C ASP A 59 -28.15 -24.54 -12.49
N ALA A 60 -27.90 -23.91 -13.64
CA ALA A 60 -26.98 -22.77 -13.76
C ALA A 60 -27.40 -21.57 -12.90
N THR A 61 -28.70 -21.38 -12.66
CA THR A 61 -29.19 -20.26 -11.84
C THR A 61 -28.85 -20.48 -10.37
N LEU A 62 -29.05 -21.70 -9.87
CA LEU A 62 -28.63 -22.16 -8.54
C LEU A 62 -27.12 -21.99 -8.35
N MET A 63 -26.34 -22.48 -9.30
CA MET A 63 -24.88 -22.41 -9.26
C MET A 63 -24.40 -20.96 -9.23
N SER A 64 -24.96 -20.11 -10.10
CA SER A 64 -24.57 -18.69 -10.15
C SER A 64 -24.93 -17.91 -8.89
N ALA A 65 -26.13 -18.15 -8.33
CA ALA A 65 -26.56 -17.51 -7.09
C ALA A 65 -25.66 -17.93 -5.94
N GLY A 66 -25.28 -19.21 -5.88
CA GLY A 66 -24.45 -19.71 -4.81
C GLY A 66 -23.00 -19.28 -4.85
N VAL A 67 -22.39 -19.23 -6.04
CA VAL A 67 -21.06 -18.63 -6.18
C VAL A 67 -21.08 -17.16 -5.78
N ARG A 68 -22.12 -16.39 -6.14
CA ARG A 68 -22.25 -14.99 -5.70
C ARG A 68 -22.33 -14.86 -4.19
N CYS A 69 -23.14 -15.69 -3.53
CA CYS A 69 -23.22 -15.72 -2.06
C CYS A 69 -21.85 -16.01 -1.44
N LEU A 70 -21.13 -17.01 -1.94
CA LEU A 70 -19.77 -17.32 -1.47
C LEU A 70 -18.77 -16.17 -1.73
N GLN A 71 -18.93 -15.42 -2.82
CA GLN A 71 -18.11 -14.23 -3.06
C GLN A 71 -18.42 -13.10 -2.10
N ASP A 72 -19.69 -12.87 -1.77
CA ASP A 72 -20.09 -11.89 -0.76
C ASP A 72 -19.50 -12.26 0.60
N LEU A 73 -19.51 -13.55 0.94
CA LEU A 73 -18.87 -14.09 2.14
C LEU A 73 -17.34 -13.90 2.11
N ALA A 74 -16.66 -14.29 1.02
CA ALA A 74 -15.22 -14.10 0.86
C ALA A 74 -14.82 -12.61 1.00
N ARG A 75 -15.63 -11.70 0.45
CA ARG A 75 -15.47 -10.25 0.62
C ARG A 75 -15.68 -9.82 2.07
N GLY A 76 -16.70 -10.34 2.75
CA GLY A 76 -16.98 -10.06 4.16
C GLY A 76 -15.95 -10.65 5.15
N LEU A 77 -15.25 -11.71 4.77
CA LEU A 77 -14.14 -12.29 5.53
C LEU A 77 -12.78 -11.66 5.17
N HIS A 78 -12.71 -10.92 4.07
CA HIS A 78 -11.46 -10.43 3.46
C HIS A 78 -10.47 -11.54 3.10
N TRP A 79 -10.91 -12.77 2.91
CA TRP A 79 -10.06 -13.91 2.54
C TRP A 79 -10.64 -14.64 1.35
N GLN A 80 -9.77 -15.08 0.44
CA GLN A 80 -10.16 -15.99 -0.62
C GLN A 80 -10.69 -17.28 0.00
N LEU A 81 -11.77 -17.80 -0.59
CA LEU A 81 -12.41 -19.05 -0.17
C LEU A 81 -12.19 -20.11 -1.24
N PRO A 82 -11.20 -21.01 -1.09
CA PRO A 82 -10.98 -22.12 -2.02
C PRO A 82 -12.22 -23.01 -2.04
N LEU A 83 -12.87 -23.13 -3.19
CA LEU A 83 -14.13 -23.85 -3.33
C LEU A 83 -13.89 -25.24 -3.91
N HIS A 84 -14.44 -26.26 -3.24
CA HIS A 84 -14.55 -27.61 -3.77
C HIS A 84 -16.02 -27.90 -4.02
N LEU A 85 -16.39 -28.18 -5.27
CA LEU A 85 -17.74 -28.62 -5.62
C LEU A 85 -17.83 -30.12 -5.35
N TRP A 86 -18.86 -30.55 -4.64
CA TRP A 86 -19.05 -31.95 -4.31
C TRP A 86 -20.44 -32.40 -4.74
N GLN A 87 -20.51 -33.22 -5.79
CA GLN A 87 -21.76 -33.79 -6.25
C GLN A 87 -22.05 -35.11 -5.54
N VAL A 88 -23.13 -35.15 -4.79
CA VAL A 88 -23.71 -36.37 -4.25
C VAL A 88 -24.50 -37.06 -5.36
N CYS A 89 -24.08 -38.27 -5.70
CA CYS A 89 -24.71 -39.11 -6.70
C CYS A 89 -25.70 -40.07 -6.05
N ASP A 90 -26.86 -40.19 -6.68
CA ASP A 90 -27.86 -41.16 -6.26
C ASP A 90 -27.48 -42.56 -6.74
N SER A 91 -27.75 -43.55 -5.90
CA SER A 91 -27.66 -44.97 -6.24
C SER A 91 -29.00 -45.63 -5.95
N GLU A 92 -29.42 -46.53 -6.83
CA GLU A 92 -30.66 -47.30 -6.66
C GLU A 92 -30.58 -48.27 -5.48
N TRP A 93 -29.37 -48.64 -5.07
CA TRP A 93 -29.11 -49.47 -3.90
C TRP A 93 -27.97 -48.92 -3.04
N PRO A 94 -28.02 -49.10 -1.71
CA PRO A 94 -26.96 -48.68 -0.82
C PRO A 94 -25.71 -49.56 -0.97
N GLN A 95 -24.53 -48.96 -0.91
CA GLN A 95 -23.22 -49.64 -1.03
C GLN A 95 -22.33 -49.36 0.19
N PRO A 96 -22.73 -49.76 1.41
CA PRO A 96 -22.07 -49.34 2.65
C PRO A 96 -20.70 -50.01 2.90
N LYS A 97 -20.43 -51.18 2.29
CA LYS A 97 -19.17 -51.92 2.44
C LYS A 97 -18.13 -51.57 1.37
N ARG A 98 -18.48 -50.71 0.42
CA ARG A 98 -17.56 -50.28 -0.64
C ARG A 98 -16.39 -49.55 -0.02
N ALA A 99 -15.17 -49.88 -0.45
CA ALA A 99 -13.99 -49.13 -0.07
C ALA A 99 -14.17 -47.65 -0.45
N ALA A 100 -14.13 -46.78 0.56
CA ALA A 100 -14.19 -45.35 0.32
C ALA A 100 -12.86 -44.89 -0.28
N GLN A 101 -12.96 -44.00 -1.27
CA GLN A 101 -11.82 -43.43 -1.96
C GLN A 101 -12.20 -42.05 -2.48
N PRO A 102 -11.23 -41.14 -2.61
CA PRO A 102 -11.48 -39.84 -3.22
C PRO A 102 -11.80 -40.05 -4.71
N VAL A 103 -12.95 -39.56 -5.15
CA VAL A 103 -13.39 -39.63 -6.54
C VAL A 103 -13.62 -38.21 -7.05
N GLY A 104 -12.72 -37.73 -7.88
CA GLY A 104 -12.77 -36.35 -8.38
C GLY A 104 -11.43 -35.90 -8.94
N CYS A 105 -11.36 -34.63 -9.31
CA CYS A 105 -10.12 -34.02 -9.80
C CYS A 105 -9.88 -32.67 -9.11
N LEU A 106 -8.61 -32.42 -8.79
CA LEU A 106 -8.12 -31.10 -8.43
C LEU A 106 -7.90 -30.26 -9.69
N LEU A 107 -8.19 -28.97 -9.58
CA LEU A 107 -8.07 -27.98 -10.63
C LEU A 107 -7.00 -26.95 -10.24
N PRO A 108 -6.20 -26.45 -11.19
CA PRO A 108 -5.28 -25.37 -10.92
C PRO A 108 -6.02 -24.10 -10.51
N ALA A 109 -5.35 -23.20 -9.78
CA ALA A 109 -5.96 -21.96 -9.29
C ALA A 109 -6.58 -21.11 -10.40
N HIS A 110 -6.03 -21.21 -11.61
CA HIS A 110 -6.57 -20.62 -12.83
C HIS A 110 -6.71 -21.75 -13.85
N PHE A 111 -7.93 -22.06 -14.25
CA PHE A 111 -8.22 -23.15 -15.18
C PHE A 111 -9.08 -22.66 -16.34
N THR A 112 -8.98 -23.34 -17.48
CA THR A 112 -9.85 -23.15 -18.65
C THR A 112 -10.89 -24.27 -18.74
N LEU A 113 -11.99 -24.06 -19.48
CA LEU A 113 -13.01 -25.09 -19.68
C LEU A 113 -12.44 -26.35 -20.36
N GLU A 114 -11.43 -26.20 -21.21
CA GLU A 114 -10.74 -27.34 -21.82
C GLU A 114 -9.92 -28.14 -20.81
N GLN A 115 -9.21 -27.45 -19.90
CA GLN A 115 -8.49 -28.12 -18.81
C GLN A 115 -9.44 -28.84 -17.85
N LEU A 116 -10.60 -28.24 -17.55
CA LEU A 116 -11.65 -28.92 -16.77
C LEU A 116 -12.13 -30.18 -17.50
N GLY A 117 -12.46 -30.08 -18.78
CA GLY A 117 -12.92 -31.21 -19.59
C GLY A 117 -11.87 -32.32 -19.65
N THR A 118 -10.60 -31.96 -19.85
CA THR A 118 -9.47 -32.89 -19.88
C THR A 118 -9.27 -33.58 -18.53
N SER A 119 -9.35 -32.82 -17.42
CA SER A 119 -9.20 -33.36 -16.06
C SER A 119 -10.31 -34.36 -15.74
N LEU A 120 -11.56 -34.05 -16.10
CA LEU A 120 -12.69 -34.98 -15.92
C LEU A 120 -12.60 -36.19 -16.86
N ALA A 121 -12.12 -36.01 -18.09
CA ALA A 121 -11.91 -37.12 -19.03
C ALA A 121 -10.82 -38.08 -18.54
N ALA A 122 -9.75 -37.55 -17.93
CA ALA A 122 -8.67 -38.36 -17.35
C ALA A 122 -9.16 -39.30 -16.24
N LEU A 123 -10.24 -38.94 -15.53
CA LEU A 123 -10.85 -39.81 -14.51
C LEU A 123 -11.57 -41.04 -15.10
N GLN A 124 -11.99 -41.01 -16.36
CA GLN A 124 -12.84 -42.07 -16.92
C GLN A 124 -12.14 -43.45 -16.97
N GLN A 125 -10.85 -43.49 -17.29
CA GLN A 125 -10.11 -44.76 -17.37
C GLN A 125 -9.88 -45.37 -15.98
N PRO A 126 -9.33 -44.65 -14.98
CA PRO A 126 -9.22 -45.14 -13.61
C PRO A 126 -10.57 -45.58 -13.01
N LEU A 127 -11.63 -44.78 -13.21
CA LEU A 127 -12.96 -45.11 -12.69
C LEU A 127 -13.53 -46.39 -13.31
N ARG A 128 -13.27 -46.65 -14.59
CA ARG A 128 -13.68 -47.91 -15.23
C ARG A 128 -12.90 -49.10 -14.70
N GLN A 129 -11.59 -48.98 -14.58
CA GLN A 129 -10.76 -50.08 -14.08
C GLN A 129 -11.09 -50.43 -12.63
N GLN A 130 -11.15 -49.41 -11.76
CA GLN A 130 -11.47 -49.58 -10.35
C GLN A 130 -12.93 -50.02 -10.14
N GLY A 131 -13.87 -49.48 -10.92
CA GLY A 131 -15.27 -49.90 -10.85
C GLY A 131 -15.48 -51.35 -11.27
N LEU A 132 -14.78 -51.82 -12.31
CA LEU A 132 -14.82 -53.23 -12.70
C LEU A 132 -14.23 -54.12 -11.61
N ALA A 133 -13.11 -53.71 -10.99
CA ALA A 133 -12.53 -54.43 -9.86
C ALA A 133 -13.49 -54.50 -8.66
N GLN A 134 -14.12 -53.39 -8.28
CA GLN A 134 -15.10 -53.37 -7.18
C GLN A 134 -16.32 -54.25 -7.47
N MET A 135 -16.76 -54.31 -8.73
CA MET A 135 -17.85 -55.20 -9.14
C MET A 135 -17.48 -56.68 -9.17
N GLN A 136 -16.19 -57.01 -9.36
CA GLN A 136 -15.70 -58.39 -9.23
C GLN A 136 -15.81 -58.86 -7.78
N ASP A 137 -15.52 -57.99 -6.81
CA ASP A 137 -15.69 -58.30 -5.39
C ASP A 137 -17.17 -58.40 -5.00
N GLU A 138 -17.96 -57.38 -5.35
CA GLU A 138 -19.41 -57.39 -5.14
C GLU A 138 -20.11 -56.67 -6.29
N MET A 139 -20.95 -57.38 -7.04
CA MET A 139 -21.65 -56.86 -8.23
C MET A 139 -22.47 -55.58 -7.96
N ARG A 140 -22.85 -55.34 -6.70
CA ARG A 140 -23.55 -54.12 -6.28
C ARG A 140 -22.64 -52.89 -6.23
N HIS A 141 -21.31 -53.02 -6.29
CA HIS A 141 -20.39 -51.88 -6.26
C HIS A 141 -20.20 -51.21 -7.64
N ASP A 142 -21.29 -50.84 -8.30
CA ASP A 142 -21.30 -50.31 -9.66
C ASP A 142 -21.03 -48.79 -9.75
N PHE A 143 -20.94 -48.09 -8.62
CA PHE A 143 -20.94 -46.62 -8.57
C PHE A 143 -19.88 -45.98 -9.48
N LEU A 144 -18.63 -46.47 -9.44
CA LEU A 144 -17.55 -45.89 -10.23
C LEU A 144 -17.77 -46.10 -11.74
N LEU A 145 -18.32 -47.26 -12.13
CA LEU A 145 -18.67 -47.53 -13.54
C LEU A 145 -19.81 -46.62 -14.00
N ARG A 146 -20.87 -46.52 -13.19
CA ARG A 146 -22.00 -45.66 -13.47
C ARG A 146 -21.57 -44.21 -13.62
N LEU A 147 -20.72 -43.72 -12.71
CA LEU A 147 -20.15 -42.38 -12.77
C LEU A 147 -19.29 -42.18 -14.01
N SER A 148 -18.43 -43.15 -14.37
CA SER A 148 -17.60 -43.06 -15.58
C SER A 148 -18.44 -42.92 -16.85
N ARG A 149 -19.53 -43.70 -16.95
CA ARG A 149 -20.49 -43.66 -18.05
C ARG A 149 -21.23 -42.32 -18.09
N ASP A 150 -21.74 -41.87 -16.95
CA ASP A 150 -22.47 -40.59 -16.83
C ASP A 150 -21.56 -39.40 -17.15
N LEU A 151 -20.27 -39.45 -16.78
CA LEU A 151 -19.29 -38.42 -17.14
C LEU A 151 -18.98 -38.42 -18.65
N GLN A 152 -18.88 -39.61 -19.25
CA GLN A 152 -18.59 -39.78 -20.67
C GLN A 152 -19.76 -39.32 -21.57
N SER A 153 -21.01 -39.63 -21.18
CA SER A 153 -22.18 -39.29 -21.99
C SER A 153 -22.47 -37.79 -21.99
N GLU A 154 -22.73 -37.22 -20.81
CA GLU A 154 -23.23 -35.85 -20.68
C GLU A 154 -22.54 -35.05 -19.56
N GLY A 155 -21.91 -35.72 -18.60
CA GLY A 155 -21.40 -35.08 -17.39
C GLY A 155 -20.31 -34.04 -17.66
N ILE A 156 -19.37 -34.31 -18.56
CA ILE A 156 -18.32 -33.35 -18.92
C ILE A 156 -18.89 -32.12 -19.63
N ALA A 157 -19.76 -32.33 -20.63
CA ALA A 157 -20.39 -31.25 -21.37
C ALA A 157 -21.24 -30.37 -20.44
N ARG A 158 -22.00 -31.00 -19.55
CA ARG A 158 -22.82 -30.33 -18.53
C ARG A 158 -21.98 -29.49 -17.59
N TRP A 159 -20.89 -30.03 -17.02
CA TRP A 159 -20.02 -29.26 -16.11
C TRP A 159 -19.36 -28.07 -16.83
N ARG A 160 -18.93 -28.25 -18.09
CA ARG A 160 -18.42 -27.16 -18.92
C ARG A 160 -19.48 -26.07 -19.12
N GLN A 161 -20.71 -26.44 -19.43
CA GLN A 161 -21.81 -25.50 -19.67
C GLN A 161 -22.19 -24.72 -18.40
N VAL A 162 -22.30 -25.40 -17.26
CA VAL A 162 -22.69 -24.78 -15.98
C VAL A 162 -21.59 -23.88 -15.41
N LEU A 163 -20.31 -24.26 -15.57
CA LEU A 163 -19.18 -23.50 -15.04
C LEU A 163 -18.67 -22.40 -15.98
N ALA A 164 -18.97 -22.46 -17.28
CA ALA A 164 -18.62 -21.42 -18.26
C ALA A 164 -18.94 -19.98 -17.79
N PRO A 165 -20.17 -19.65 -17.38
CA PRO A 165 -20.49 -18.29 -16.93
C PRO A 165 -19.84 -17.93 -15.59
N LEU A 166 -19.31 -18.90 -14.84
CA LEU A 166 -18.78 -18.73 -13.48
C LEU A 166 -17.26 -18.60 -13.43
N LEU A 167 -16.55 -18.84 -14.53
CA LEU A 167 -15.08 -18.71 -14.57
C LEU A 167 -14.59 -17.33 -14.11
N GLY A 168 -15.22 -16.26 -14.60
CA GLY A 168 -14.89 -14.90 -14.17
C GLY A 168 -15.22 -14.63 -12.70
N ALA A 169 -16.20 -15.34 -12.14
CA ALA A 169 -16.55 -15.26 -10.73
C ALA A 169 -15.55 -16.01 -9.85
N PHE A 170 -15.10 -17.20 -10.26
CA PHE A 170 -14.09 -17.96 -9.52
C PHE A 170 -12.75 -17.21 -9.40
N ALA A 171 -12.35 -16.49 -10.45
CA ALA A 171 -11.17 -15.62 -10.42
C ALA A 171 -11.28 -14.48 -9.37
N ARG A 172 -12.52 -14.07 -9.00
CA ARG A 172 -12.81 -12.98 -8.07
C ARG A 172 -13.11 -13.50 -6.66
N GLY A 173 -12.12 -14.16 -6.06
CA GLY A 173 -12.09 -14.43 -4.62
C GLY A 173 -12.57 -15.81 -4.17
N VAL A 174 -13.18 -16.60 -5.05
CA VAL A 174 -13.65 -17.96 -4.73
C VAL A 174 -13.05 -18.93 -5.75
N PRO A 175 -11.73 -19.21 -5.72
CA PRO A 175 -11.11 -20.07 -6.72
C PRO A 175 -11.64 -21.50 -6.60
N LEU A 176 -12.16 -22.05 -7.70
CA LEU A 176 -12.58 -23.45 -7.76
C LEU A 176 -11.33 -24.35 -7.77
N ARG A 177 -11.18 -25.18 -6.74
CA ARG A 177 -10.03 -26.07 -6.52
C ARG A 177 -10.28 -27.50 -6.93
N GLY A 178 -11.52 -27.94 -7.01
CA GLY A 178 -11.82 -29.30 -7.43
C GLY A 178 -13.29 -29.60 -7.56
N VAL A 179 -13.56 -30.71 -8.24
CA VAL A 179 -14.89 -31.30 -8.38
C VAL A 179 -14.81 -32.74 -7.90
N TRP A 180 -15.65 -33.08 -6.93
CA TRP A 180 -15.69 -34.36 -6.25
C TRP A 180 -17.05 -35.03 -6.40
N PHE A 181 -17.06 -36.36 -6.32
CA PHE A 181 -18.25 -37.18 -6.46
C PHE A 181 -18.26 -38.23 -5.35
N SER A 182 -19.41 -38.43 -4.72
CA SER A 182 -19.58 -39.54 -3.78
C SER A 182 -21.01 -40.04 -3.74
N LEU A 183 -21.18 -41.23 -3.19
CA LEU A 183 -22.49 -41.68 -2.69
C LEU A 183 -22.81 -40.99 -1.36
N PRO A 184 -24.10 -40.92 -0.98
CA PRO A 184 -24.48 -40.46 0.34
C PRO A 184 -23.89 -41.39 1.41
N GLN A 185 -23.19 -40.81 2.39
CA GLN A 185 -22.65 -41.55 3.52
C GLN A 185 -23.75 -41.87 4.52
N LEU A 186 -23.76 -43.10 5.03
CA LEU A 186 -24.61 -43.46 6.15
C LEU A 186 -24.03 -42.88 7.43
N ARG A 187 -24.91 -42.39 8.31
CA ARG A 187 -24.53 -41.95 9.65
C ARG A 187 -24.01 -43.16 10.44
N THR A 188 -22.72 -43.18 10.69
CA THR A 188 -22.15 -44.05 11.72
C THR A 188 -22.53 -43.45 13.08
N LEU A 189 -23.17 -44.25 13.93
CA LEU A 189 -23.48 -43.84 15.29
C LEU A 189 -22.15 -43.77 16.06
N SER A 190 -21.58 -42.58 16.16
CA SER A 190 -20.43 -42.34 17.01
C SER A 190 -20.91 -41.90 18.39
N GLU A 191 -20.40 -42.55 19.44
CA GLU A 191 -20.76 -42.24 20.83
C GLU A 191 -20.20 -40.88 21.30
N ARG A 192 -19.19 -40.36 20.59
CA ARG A 192 -18.58 -39.06 20.90
C ARG A 192 -19.30 -37.92 20.19
N LYS A 193 -19.75 -36.93 20.97
CA LYS A 193 -20.29 -35.67 20.46
C LYS A 193 -19.21 -34.92 19.67
N HIS A 194 -19.58 -34.37 18.51
CA HIS A 194 -18.71 -33.67 17.55
C HIS A 194 -17.62 -34.52 16.88
N HIS A 195 -17.69 -35.86 16.96
CA HIS A 195 -16.69 -36.68 16.28
C HIS A 195 -16.98 -36.85 14.79
N TRP A 196 -15.97 -36.57 13.97
CA TRP A 196 -15.97 -36.89 12.56
C TRP A 196 -15.11 -38.13 12.29
N PRO A 197 -15.72 -39.28 11.94
CA PRO A 197 -14.96 -40.41 11.42
C PRO A 197 -14.50 -40.02 10.01
N LEU A 198 -13.20 -39.73 9.86
CA LEU A 198 -12.65 -39.30 8.59
C LEU A 198 -12.84 -40.39 7.54
N ASP A 199 -13.75 -40.15 6.59
CA ASP A 199 -13.96 -41.04 5.45
C ASP A 199 -12.91 -40.78 4.38
N ALA A 200 -12.34 -41.84 3.78
CA ALA A 200 -11.29 -41.73 2.78
C ALA A 200 -11.71 -40.93 1.54
N ALA A 201 -13.03 -40.79 1.29
CA ALA A 201 -13.57 -39.90 0.27
C ALA A 201 -13.11 -38.44 0.43
N TRP A 202 -12.86 -37.97 1.66
CA TRP A 202 -12.46 -36.60 1.96
C TRP A 202 -10.97 -36.33 1.80
N GLN A 203 -10.13 -37.38 1.70
CA GLN A 203 -8.68 -37.22 1.57
C GLN A 203 -8.30 -36.31 0.41
N GLY A 204 -8.99 -36.40 -0.73
CA GLY A 204 -8.73 -35.53 -1.87
C GLY A 204 -8.96 -34.03 -1.61
N VAL A 205 -9.88 -33.67 -0.70
CA VAL A 205 -10.08 -32.27 -0.27
C VAL A 205 -9.03 -31.87 0.76
N LEU A 206 -8.72 -32.75 1.71
CA LEU A 206 -7.80 -32.46 2.81
C LEU A 206 -6.33 -32.40 2.38
N ASP A 207 -5.96 -33.16 1.34
CA ASP A 207 -4.64 -33.12 0.74
C ASP A 207 -4.40 -31.83 -0.08
N ASP A 208 -5.46 -31.08 -0.42
CA ASP A 208 -5.30 -29.77 -1.05
C ASP A 208 -4.88 -28.73 0.01
N ALA A 209 -3.70 -28.15 -0.18
CA ALA A 209 -3.19 -27.05 0.65
C ALA A 209 -3.23 -25.74 -0.14
N PRO A 210 -4.40 -25.08 -0.27
CA PRO A 210 -4.51 -23.87 -1.08
C PRO A 210 -3.77 -22.70 -0.44
N ALA A 211 -3.14 -21.87 -1.28
CA ALA A 211 -2.52 -20.65 -0.82
C ALA A 211 -3.57 -19.65 -0.31
N HIS A 212 -3.53 -19.33 0.98
CA HIS A 212 -4.42 -18.32 1.55
C HIS A 212 -4.05 -16.93 1.01
N ARG A 213 -4.99 -16.27 0.34
CA ARG A 213 -4.82 -14.89 -0.13
C ARG A 213 -5.88 -14.00 0.49
N ARG A 214 -5.44 -12.86 1.03
CA ARG A 214 -6.35 -11.84 1.54
C ARG A 214 -6.98 -11.08 0.37
N LEU A 215 -8.31 -10.96 0.37
CA LEU A 215 -9.06 -10.13 -0.56
C LEU A 215 -9.02 -8.67 -0.10
N GLY A 216 -8.49 -7.80 -0.95
CA GLY A 216 -8.39 -6.35 -0.71
C GLY A 216 -7.00 -5.90 -0.27
N TRP A 217 -6.92 -4.67 0.25
CA TRP A 217 -5.68 -4.09 0.74
C TRP A 217 -5.42 -4.61 2.15
N SER A 218 -4.44 -5.50 2.28
CA SER A 218 -3.93 -5.88 3.60
C SER A 218 -3.39 -4.64 4.30
N ALA A 219 -3.68 -4.45 5.60
CA ALA A 219 -3.11 -3.38 6.43
C ALA A 219 -1.60 -3.12 6.17
N PRO A 220 -0.72 -4.14 6.04
CA PRO A 220 0.68 -3.91 5.69
C PRO A 220 0.91 -3.27 4.30
N ARG A 221 0.05 -3.54 3.31
CA ARG A 221 0.13 -2.90 1.98
C ARG A 221 -0.27 -1.43 2.04
N ILE A 222 -1.25 -1.07 2.87
CA ILE A 222 -1.62 0.33 3.11
C ILE A 222 -0.47 1.06 3.81
N GLY A 223 0.10 0.45 4.85
CA GLY A 223 1.27 0.99 5.56
C GLY A 223 2.46 1.18 4.63
N TYR A 224 2.77 0.19 3.78
CA TYR A 224 3.82 0.29 2.77
C TYR A 224 3.57 1.41 1.77
N ALA A 225 2.35 1.52 1.22
CA ALA A 225 1.99 2.57 0.28
C ALA A 225 2.09 3.98 0.91
N LEU A 226 1.65 4.13 2.15
CA LEU A 226 1.81 5.37 2.92
C LEU A 226 3.29 5.70 3.15
N ALA A 227 4.10 4.72 3.54
CA ALA A 227 5.54 4.91 3.74
C ALA A 227 6.25 5.34 2.45
N VAL A 228 5.95 4.68 1.32
CA VAL A 228 6.49 5.06 0.00
C VAL A 228 6.05 6.46 -0.40
N GLY A 229 4.78 6.82 -0.18
CA GLY A 229 4.28 8.17 -0.43
C GLY A 229 4.99 9.24 0.41
N LEU A 230 5.26 8.93 1.68
CA LEU A 230 5.95 9.83 2.61
C LEU A 230 7.42 10.02 2.22
N VAL A 231 8.11 8.94 1.82
CA VAL A 231 9.48 8.99 1.29
C VAL A 231 9.54 9.80 -0.01
N ALA A 232 8.59 9.61 -0.93
CA ALA A 232 8.53 10.37 -2.18
C ALA A 232 8.30 11.88 -1.92
N LEU A 233 7.41 12.22 -0.98
CA LEU A 233 7.16 13.60 -0.58
C LEU A 233 8.40 14.26 0.03
N TRP A 234 9.12 13.55 0.90
CA TRP A 234 10.40 14.00 1.45
C TRP A 234 11.46 14.17 0.37
N GLY A 235 11.58 13.23 -0.56
CA GLY A 235 12.50 13.31 -1.69
C GLY A 235 12.25 14.53 -2.57
N ALA A 236 10.98 14.81 -2.90
CA ALA A 236 10.60 16.01 -3.64
C ALA A 236 10.93 17.31 -2.87
N GLY A 237 10.69 17.33 -1.56
CA GLY A 237 11.06 18.45 -0.68
C GLY A 237 12.57 18.71 -0.65
N LEU A 238 13.38 17.66 -0.59
CA LEU A 238 14.84 17.76 -0.64
C LEU A 238 15.35 18.32 -1.97
N LEU A 239 14.79 17.86 -3.10
CA LEU A 239 15.15 18.36 -4.42
C LEU A 239 14.80 19.84 -4.58
N LEU A 240 13.60 20.25 -4.14
CA LEU A 240 13.17 21.64 -4.21
C LEU A 240 14.04 22.57 -3.35
N SER A 241 14.38 22.11 -2.13
CA SER A 241 15.29 22.84 -1.24
C SER A 241 16.68 22.95 -1.83
N PHE A 242 17.20 21.90 -2.47
CA PHE A 242 18.50 21.91 -3.14
C PHE A 242 18.55 22.92 -4.30
N VAL A 243 17.55 22.91 -5.18
CA VAL A 243 17.50 23.84 -6.32
C VAL A 243 17.42 25.29 -5.84
N THR A 244 16.57 25.57 -4.86
CA THR A 244 16.40 26.93 -4.33
C THR A 244 17.68 27.44 -3.66
N ASN A 245 18.36 26.58 -2.89
CA ASN A 245 19.62 26.92 -2.25
C ASN A 245 20.74 27.18 -3.29
N ARG A 246 20.84 26.34 -4.33
CA ARG A 246 21.81 26.55 -5.42
C ARG A 246 21.62 27.88 -6.14
N VAL A 247 20.38 28.29 -6.40
CA VAL A 247 20.09 29.59 -7.02
C VAL A 247 20.53 30.74 -6.11
N GLN A 248 20.26 30.65 -4.80
CA GLN A 248 20.67 31.68 -3.84
C GLN A 248 22.20 31.82 -3.75
N ILE A 249 22.94 30.71 -3.72
CA ILE A 249 24.42 30.75 -3.70
C ILE A 249 24.96 31.39 -4.99
N ALA A 250 24.39 31.07 -6.15
CA ALA A 250 24.83 31.63 -7.42
C ALA A 250 24.60 33.16 -7.48
N GLN A 251 23.44 33.63 -7.03
CA GLN A 251 23.12 35.07 -6.96
C GLN A 251 24.10 35.83 -6.05
N VAL A 252 24.43 35.26 -4.89
CA VAL A 252 25.39 35.83 -3.96
C VAL A 252 26.81 35.86 -4.54
N GLN A 253 27.22 34.83 -5.27
CA GLN A 253 28.53 34.83 -5.93
C GLN A 253 28.63 35.88 -7.03
N THR A 254 27.56 36.11 -7.79
CA THR A 254 27.53 37.15 -8.82
C THR A 254 27.59 38.56 -8.24
N SER A 255 26.91 38.83 -7.12
CA SER A 255 26.98 40.14 -6.46
C SER A 255 28.36 40.38 -5.82
N LEU A 256 28.96 39.35 -5.24
CA LEU A 256 30.33 39.42 -4.74
C LEU A 256 31.37 39.63 -5.86
N ALA A 257 31.19 38.99 -7.01
CA ALA A 257 32.07 39.19 -8.18
C ALA A 257 31.95 40.62 -8.72
N ALA A 258 30.75 41.19 -8.75
CA ALA A 258 30.52 42.59 -9.14
C ALA A 258 31.19 43.58 -8.16
N LEU A 259 31.27 43.25 -6.87
CA LEU A 259 31.97 44.07 -5.86
C LEU A 259 33.51 43.98 -5.95
N GLN A 260 34.04 42.91 -6.53
CA GLN A 260 35.49 42.69 -6.71
C GLN A 260 36.04 43.28 -8.02
N GLN A 261 35.17 43.67 -8.96
CA GLN A 261 35.60 44.30 -10.21
C GLN A 261 36.17 45.71 -9.94
N PRO A 262 37.29 46.08 -10.59
CA PRO A 262 38.01 47.34 -10.32
C PRO A 262 37.32 48.62 -10.85
N GLU A 263 36.13 48.52 -11.44
CA GLU A 263 35.42 49.70 -11.95
C GLU A 263 34.80 50.54 -10.81
N GLN A 264 35.29 51.77 -10.65
CA GLN A 264 34.80 52.75 -9.68
C GLN A 264 33.47 53.35 -10.14
N GLY A 265 32.39 53.17 -9.37
CA GLY A 265 31.13 53.91 -9.59
C GLY A 265 29.84 53.26 -9.09
N ASP A 266 28.71 53.79 -9.59
CA ASP A 266 27.31 53.37 -9.36
C ASP A 266 27.05 51.84 -9.37
N PRO A 267 27.64 51.01 -10.25
CA PRO A 267 27.40 49.57 -10.22
C PRO A 267 27.90 48.88 -8.94
N GLN A 268 28.98 49.36 -8.32
CA GLN A 268 29.46 48.81 -7.04
C GLN A 268 28.50 49.15 -5.89
N LEU A 269 27.91 50.35 -5.90
CA LEU A 269 26.91 50.76 -4.90
C LEU A 269 25.58 50.00 -5.08
N MET A 270 25.16 49.73 -6.32
CA MET A 270 24.00 48.87 -6.60
C MET A 270 24.23 47.44 -6.10
N ALA A 271 25.42 46.87 -6.35
CA ALA A 271 25.78 45.55 -5.86
C ALA A 271 25.83 45.48 -4.33
N LEU A 272 26.30 46.55 -3.66
CA LEU A 272 26.29 46.67 -2.21
C LEU A 272 24.85 46.74 -1.65
N ASN A 273 23.96 47.50 -2.28
CA ASN A 273 22.55 47.59 -1.90
C ASN A 273 21.79 46.27 -2.11
N GLU A 274 22.14 45.51 -3.14
CA GLU A 274 21.56 44.17 -3.36
C GLU A 274 22.04 43.18 -2.29
N LEU A 275 23.33 43.25 -1.93
CA LEU A 275 23.90 42.42 -0.87
C LEU A 275 23.29 42.75 0.50
N MET A 276 23.06 44.03 0.80
CA MET A 276 22.36 44.47 2.02
C MET A 276 20.94 43.93 2.09
N ARG A 277 20.18 43.96 0.98
CA ARG A 277 18.82 43.42 0.91
C ARG A 277 18.76 41.92 1.14
N GLU A 278 19.69 41.15 0.55
CA GLU A 278 19.77 39.70 0.80
C GLU A 278 20.20 39.38 2.23
N LEU A 279 21.12 40.15 2.83
CA LEU A 279 21.47 40.01 4.24
C LEU A 279 20.27 40.23 5.16
N ALA A 280 19.51 41.31 4.95
CA ALA A 280 18.31 41.62 5.73
C ALA A 280 17.24 40.52 5.59
N ARG A 281 17.13 39.93 4.40
CA ARG A 281 16.23 38.80 4.14
C ARG A 281 16.65 37.52 4.86
N LEU A 282 17.96 37.25 4.91
CA LEU A 282 18.51 36.11 5.65
C LEU A 282 18.34 36.28 7.16
N ASP A 283 18.59 37.48 7.69
CA ASP A 283 18.41 37.80 9.11
C ASP A 283 16.93 37.70 9.53
N TYR A 284 16.02 38.25 8.72
CA TYR A 284 14.58 38.11 8.94
C TYR A 284 14.14 36.63 8.99
N ARG A 285 14.72 35.77 8.13
CA ARG A 285 14.45 34.32 8.11
C ARG A 285 15.09 33.57 9.28
N ALA A 286 16.19 34.08 9.83
CA ALA A 286 16.80 33.51 11.03
C ALA A 286 15.91 33.74 12.27
N VAL A 287 15.28 34.92 12.37
CA VAL A 287 14.39 35.28 13.49
C VAL A 287 12.99 34.69 13.35
N ASN A 288 12.36 34.81 12.17
CA ASN A 288 10.94 34.43 11.96
C ASN A 288 10.75 33.00 11.42
N GLY A 289 11.84 32.28 11.15
CA GLY A 289 11.81 30.93 10.62
C GLY A 289 11.82 30.87 9.08
N VAL A 290 12.28 29.72 8.59
CA VAL A 290 12.52 29.48 7.16
C VAL A 290 11.23 28.97 6.49
N PRO A 291 10.92 29.38 5.24
CA PRO A 291 9.76 28.87 4.50
C PRO A 291 9.71 27.34 4.48
N TRP A 292 8.50 26.77 4.52
CA TRP A 292 8.29 25.32 4.71
C TRP A 292 9.07 24.45 3.70
N TYR A 293 9.23 24.91 2.46
CA TYR A 293 9.96 24.21 1.39
C TYR A 293 11.48 24.16 1.59
N GLN A 294 12.05 24.95 2.51
CA GLN A 294 13.47 24.95 2.88
C GLN A 294 13.72 24.30 4.25
N ARG A 295 12.68 23.78 4.92
CA ARG A 295 12.78 23.12 6.24
C ARG A 295 13.24 21.66 6.16
N PHE A 296 13.44 21.13 4.95
CA PHE A 296 13.91 19.76 4.70
C PHE A 296 15.43 19.59 4.92
N GLY A 297 15.98 20.12 6.02
CA GLY A 297 17.35 19.85 6.46
C GLY A 297 18.50 20.50 5.68
N LEU A 298 18.23 21.21 4.59
CA LEU A 298 19.26 21.87 3.75
C LEU A 298 19.31 23.39 3.95
N ASN A 299 19.00 23.87 5.15
CA ASN A 299 19.01 25.29 5.46
C ASN A 299 20.46 25.81 5.61
N GLN A 300 20.97 26.50 4.58
CA GLN A 300 22.29 27.14 4.61
C GLN A 300 22.26 28.62 5.04
N ASN A 301 21.09 29.16 5.40
CA ASN A 301 20.94 30.55 5.83
C ASN A 301 21.93 30.99 6.92
N PRO A 302 22.16 30.22 8.02
CA PRO A 302 23.09 30.64 9.07
C PRO A 302 24.55 30.66 8.60
N GLU A 303 24.97 29.69 7.79
CA GLU A 303 26.32 29.63 7.22
C GLU A 303 26.57 30.76 6.20
N LEU A 304 25.56 31.07 5.38
CA LEU A 304 25.60 32.18 4.44
C LEU A 304 25.70 33.53 5.18
N LEU A 305 24.90 33.73 6.23
CA LEU A 305 24.94 34.97 7.02
C LEU A 305 26.32 35.15 7.67
N LYS A 306 26.87 34.09 8.28
CA LYS A 306 28.20 34.09 8.89
C LYS A 306 29.32 34.40 7.88
N THR A 307 29.17 33.93 6.64
CA THR A 307 30.17 34.14 5.59
C THR A 307 30.08 35.51 4.92
N LEU A 308 28.87 36.04 4.74
CA LEU A 308 28.63 37.28 4.02
C LEU A 308 28.79 38.53 4.89
N TRP A 309 28.48 38.43 6.18
CA TRP A 309 28.53 39.57 7.11
C TRP A 309 29.90 40.28 7.12
N PRO A 310 31.05 39.60 7.26
CA PRO A 310 32.35 40.28 7.28
C PRO A 310 32.68 40.96 5.95
N ARG A 311 32.30 40.36 4.82
CA ARG A 311 32.57 40.89 3.47
C ARG A 311 31.74 42.13 3.18
N TYR A 312 30.49 42.15 3.64
CA TYR A 312 29.65 43.35 3.58
C TYR A 312 30.27 44.50 4.37
N VAL A 313 30.71 44.25 5.61
CA VAL A 313 31.31 45.27 6.47
C VAL A 313 32.56 45.87 5.84
N GLU A 314 33.43 45.03 5.25
CA GLU A 314 34.62 45.47 4.52
C GLU A 314 34.27 46.35 3.32
N ALA A 315 33.33 45.91 2.46
CA ALA A 315 32.91 46.66 1.29
C ALA A 315 32.20 47.97 1.67
N ASN A 316 31.34 47.96 2.68
CA ASN A 316 30.66 49.14 3.20
C ASN A 316 31.65 50.16 3.78
N ASN A 317 32.67 49.69 4.50
CA ASN A 317 33.72 50.58 5.01
C ASN A 317 34.47 51.25 3.85
N ARG A 318 34.90 50.47 2.87
CA ARG A 318 35.66 50.97 1.72
C ARG A 318 34.86 51.93 0.83
N LEU A 319 33.59 51.63 0.56
CA LEU A 319 32.79 52.35 -0.44
C LEU A 319 31.99 53.52 0.14
N ILE A 320 31.57 53.43 1.41
CA ILE A 320 30.68 54.42 2.03
C ILE A 320 31.40 55.14 3.17
N ARG A 321 31.87 54.39 4.16
CA ARG A 321 32.39 54.97 5.41
C ARG A 321 33.67 55.77 5.20
N ASP A 322 34.68 55.19 4.57
CA ASP A 322 36.01 55.78 4.46
C ASP A 322 36.02 57.02 3.54
N PRO A 323 35.33 57.02 2.37
CA PRO A 323 35.18 58.23 1.56
C PRO A 323 34.38 59.33 2.26
N ALA A 324 33.32 58.97 3.01
CA ALA A 324 32.54 59.95 3.78
C ALA A 324 33.36 60.54 4.93
N ALA A 325 34.13 59.72 5.65
CA ALA A 325 35.03 60.17 6.71
C ALA A 325 36.13 61.10 6.16
N ALA A 326 36.72 60.78 5.00
CA ALA A 326 37.71 61.61 4.34
C ALA A 326 37.12 62.97 3.91
N ASN A 327 35.92 62.98 3.33
CA ASN A 327 35.24 64.20 2.91
C ASN A 327 34.87 65.09 4.13
N LEU A 328 34.30 64.50 5.18
CA LEU A 328 34.01 65.20 6.45
C LEU A 328 35.28 65.78 7.07
N HIS A 329 36.37 65.01 7.09
CA HIS A 329 37.67 65.47 7.58
C HIS A 329 38.22 66.64 6.74
N GLN A 330 38.11 66.55 5.42
CA GLN A 330 38.54 67.62 4.51
C GLN A 330 37.74 68.90 4.74
N GLN A 331 36.41 68.83 4.88
CA GLN A 331 35.56 69.99 5.16
C GLN A 331 35.89 70.62 6.53
N LEU A 332 36.10 69.82 7.57
CA LEU A 332 36.51 70.31 8.89
C LEU A 332 37.91 70.96 8.86
N SER A 333 38.87 70.35 8.14
CA SER A 333 40.22 70.92 7.98
C SER A 333 40.21 72.25 7.21
N ALA A 334 39.37 72.38 6.18
CA ALA A 334 39.19 73.62 5.44
C ALA A 334 38.59 74.75 6.29
N LEU A 335 37.73 74.41 7.27
CA LEU A 335 37.19 75.37 8.23
C LEU A 335 38.24 75.83 9.26
N LEU A 336 39.13 74.93 9.67
CA LEU A 336 40.24 75.24 10.56
C LEU A 336 41.31 76.11 9.88
N ALA A 337 41.49 75.96 8.56
CA ALA A 337 42.45 76.75 7.77
C ALA A 337 42.05 78.22 7.56
N LEU A 338 40.81 78.63 7.89
CA LEU A 338 40.38 80.04 7.78
C LEU A 338 41.09 80.96 8.82
N PRO A 339 41.17 82.28 8.61
CA PRO A 339 41.76 83.20 9.59
C PRO A 339 40.92 83.33 10.88
N PRO A 340 41.54 83.41 12.08
CA PRO A 340 40.82 83.64 13.35
C PRO A 340 40.11 85.00 13.33
N GLY A 341 38.81 85.02 13.64
CA GLY A 341 37.99 86.24 13.67
C GLY A 341 37.31 86.66 12.35
N SER A 342 37.38 85.87 11.28
CA SER A 342 36.69 86.20 10.02
C SER A 342 35.17 85.99 10.11
N ALA A 343 34.40 86.87 9.47
CA ALA A 343 32.93 86.77 9.40
C ALA A 343 32.46 85.47 8.72
N GLU A 344 33.25 84.96 7.76
CA GLU A 344 32.99 83.68 7.08
C GLU A 344 33.11 82.46 8.00
N ARG A 345 34.06 82.49 8.95
CA ARG A 345 34.19 81.44 9.97
C ARG A 345 33.01 81.45 10.94
N ALA A 346 32.55 82.62 11.38
CA ALA A 346 31.39 82.74 12.27
C ALA A 346 30.10 82.19 11.62
N ASN A 347 29.91 82.42 10.31
CA ASN A 347 28.76 81.89 9.57
C ASN A 347 28.83 80.37 9.35
N ARG A 348 30.02 79.82 9.05
CA ARG A 348 30.19 78.37 8.81
C ARG A 348 30.33 77.53 10.09
N ALA A 349 30.62 78.15 11.23
CA ALA A 349 30.81 77.47 12.52
C ALA A 349 29.55 76.71 12.99
N ARG A 350 28.34 77.20 12.67
CA ARG A 350 27.08 76.49 13.02
C ARG A 350 26.96 75.15 12.31
N GLY A 351 27.24 75.10 11.00
CA GLY A 351 27.26 73.83 10.24
C GLY A 351 28.46 72.94 10.55
N ALA A 352 29.57 73.51 11.04
CA ALA A 352 30.75 72.76 11.46
C ALA A 352 30.49 71.82 12.64
N TYR A 353 29.60 72.24 13.56
CA TYR A 353 29.17 71.42 14.69
C TYR A 353 28.48 70.13 14.20
N ASP A 354 27.57 70.24 13.24
CA ASP A 354 26.85 69.09 12.68
C ASP A 354 27.79 68.14 11.93
N LEU A 355 28.77 68.68 11.19
CA LEU A 355 29.81 67.90 10.51
C LEU A 355 30.72 67.15 11.50
N LEU A 356 31.13 67.82 12.59
CA LEU A 356 31.94 67.20 13.65
C LEU A 356 31.13 66.12 14.39
N LYS A 357 29.86 66.40 14.69
CA LYS A 357 28.93 65.43 15.30
C LYS A 357 28.79 64.19 14.42
N ALA A 358 28.55 64.36 13.12
CA ALA A 358 28.45 63.26 12.16
C ALA A 358 29.76 62.43 12.08
N TYR A 359 30.92 63.10 12.06
CA TYR A 359 32.22 62.42 12.06
C TYR A 359 32.45 61.60 13.35
N LEU A 360 32.12 62.16 14.52
CA LEU A 360 32.26 61.46 15.80
C LEU A 360 31.30 60.28 15.94
N MET A 361 30.07 60.40 15.43
CA MET A 361 29.09 59.30 15.39
C MET A 361 29.56 58.15 14.50
N MET A 362 30.23 58.45 13.38
CA MET A 362 30.79 57.44 12.48
C MET A 362 32.03 56.74 13.06
N ALA A 363 32.81 57.45 13.89
CA ALA A 363 33.97 56.89 14.59
C ALA A 363 33.57 56.06 15.83
N ARG A 364 32.47 56.43 16.50
CA ARG A 364 31.93 55.75 17.68
C ARG A 364 30.45 55.43 17.51
N PRO A 365 30.11 54.34 16.79
CA PRO A 365 28.73 53.98 16.48
C PRO A 365 27.88 53.69 17.73
N GLU A 366 28.52 53.31 18.85
CA GLU A 366 27.89 53.15 20.17
C GLU A 366 27.34 54.44 20.79
N LYS A 367 27.72 55.62 20.25
CA LYS A 367 27.22 56.93 20.63
C LYS A 367 26.41 57.61 19.52
N ALA A 368 26.00 56.86 18.50
CA ALA A 368 25.06 57.35 17.52
C ALA A 368 23.71 57.61 18.20
N ASP A 369 23.10 58.76 17.92
CA ASP A 369 21.75 59.06 18.40
C ASP A 369 20.79 58.03 17.78
N ALA A 370 19.93 57.42 18.61
CA ALA A 370 18.86 56.58 18.10
C ALA A 370 17.89 57.46 17.30
N ALA A 371 17.62 57.06 16.06
CA ALA A 371 16.68 57.75 15.17
C ALA A 371 15.22 57.57 15.61
#